data_AF-A0A918UUK3-F1
#
_entry.id   AF-A0A918UUK3-F1
#
_cell.length_a   1.000
_cell.length_b   1.000
_cell.length_c   1.000
_cell.angle_alpha   90.00
_cell.angle_beta   90.00
_cell.angle_gamma   90.00
#
_symmetry.space_group_name_H-M   'P 1'
#
loop_
_entity.id
_entity.type
_entity.pdbx_description
1 polymer ?
#
loop_
_entity_poly.entity_id
_entity_poly.type
_entity_poly.pdbx_seq_one_letter_code
_entity_poly.pdbx_strand_id
1 'polypeptide(L)'
;MVPLINGAGRTLRWFIEDVWGQFGDDHTRPGAPLLPSERKNADGSPRRVGDDALRNGLAEATKLHLPGWTDKLTPHVLRHFCASQLYLNGLDLISIQEVLGHSWIATTMRYVHVQQTRVEDAWVAGQERAAKRLEGLIR
;
A
#
# COMPACT_ATOMS: atom_id res chain seq x y z
N MET A 1 -12.60 -5.81 3.16
CA MET A 1 -11.89 -5.05 4.21
C MET A 1 -10.40 -5.09 3.88
N VAL A 2 -9.70 -3.95 3.83
CA VAL A 2 -8.27 -3.92 3.48
C VAL A 2 -7.45 -4.15 4.76
N PRO A 3 -6.62 -5.20 4.86
CA PRO A 3 -5.84 -5.48 6.05
C PRO A 3 -4.74 -4.43 6.26
N LEU A 4 -4.55 -3.97 7.50
CA LEU A 4 -3.54 -2.98 7.88
C LEU A 4 -2.15 -3.64 8.05
N ILE A 5 -1.60 -4.11 6.95
CA ILE A 5 -0.31 -4.80 6.85
C ILE A 5 0.89 -3.85 6.98
N ASN A 6 2.10 -4.39 7.17
CA ASN A 6 3.37 -3.64 7.19
C ASN A 6 3.41 -2.48 8.21
N GLY A 7 2.80 -2.66 9.38
CA GLY A 7 2.80 -1.65 10.44
C GLY A 7 1.81 -0.51 10.24
N ALA A 8 1.03 -0.49 9.16
CA ALA A 8 0.00 0.52 8.91
C ALA A 8 -0.99 0.65 10.08
N GLY A 9 -1.30 -0.46 10.76
CA GLY A 9 -2.17 -0.46 11.94
C GLY A 9 -1.58 0.28 13.13
N ARG A 10 -0.25 0.26 13.30
CA ARG A 10 0.44 1.02 14.34
C ARG A 10 0.39 2.52 14.05
N THR A 11 0.69 2.91 12.81
CA THR A 11 0.64 4.31 12.39
C THR A 11 -0.77 4.88 12.49
N LEU A 12 -1.78 4.12 12.05
CA LEU A 12 -3.17 4.56 12.15
C LEU A 12 -3.63 4.71 13.60
N ARG A 13 -3.21 3.79 14.47
CA ARG A 13 -3.51 3.86 15.90
C ARG A 13 -2.92 5.10 16.54
N TRP A 14 -1.62 5.33 16.34
CA TRP A 14 -0.94 6.57 16.79
C TRP A 14 -1.68 7.82 16.30
N PHE A 15 -2.07 7.84 15.02
CA PHE A 15 -2.81 8.99 14.49
C PHE A 15 -4.15 9.20 15.21
N ILE A 16 -4.93 8.14 15.42
CA ILE A 16 -6.24 8.24 16.10
C ILE A 16 -6.07 8.65 17.57
N GLU A 17 -5.13 8.04 18.28
CA GLU A 17 -4.94 8.21 19.72
C GLU A 17 -4.27 9.54 20.07
N ASP A 18 -3.25 9.95 19.31
CA ASP A 18 -2.37 11.06 19.69
C ASP A 18 -2.56 12.34 18.83
N VAL A 19 -3.10 12.21 17.61
CA VAL A 19 -3.13 13.32 16.63
C VAL A 19 -4.55 13.78 16.31
N TRP A 20 -5.52 12.86 16.20
CA TRP A 20 -6.87 13.18 15.72
C TRP A 20 -7.57 14.23 16.60
N GLY A 21 -7.34 14.19 17.91
CA GLY A 21 -7.90 15.16 18.88
C GLY A 21 -7.55 16.62 18.60
N GLN A 22 -6.55 16.90 17.74
CA GLN A 22 -6.22 18.26 17.31
C GLN A 22 -7.25 18.84 16.33
N PHE A 23 -8.07 18.00 15.69
CA PHE A 23 -9.01 18.41 14.65
C PHE A 23 -10.47 18.39 15.09
N GLY A 24 -10.77 17.74 16.21
CA GLY A 24 -12.11 17.62 16.76
C GLY A 24 -12.14 16.89 18.10
N ASP A 25 -13.32 16.85 18.71
CA ASP A 25 -13.44 16.45 20.12
C ASP A 25 -13.74 14.95 20.29
N ASP A 26 -14.23 14.27 19.25
CA ASP A 26 -14.61 12.86 19.30
C ASP A 26 -14.54 12.19 17.91
N HIS A 27 -13.60 11.24 17.74
CA HIS A 27 -13.40 10.48 16.51
C HIS A 27 -14.38 9.31 16.34
N THR A 28 -15.13 8.97 17.39
CA THR A 28 -16.10 7.87 17.39
C THR A 28 -17.51 8.32 16.97
N ARG A 29 -17.73 9.64 16.90
CA ARG A 29 -19.01 10.21 16.47
C ARG A 29 -19.40 9.71 15.07
N PRO A 30 -20.67 9.31 14.85
CA PRO A 30 -21.15 8.95 13.53
C PRO A 30 -20.90 10.07 12.50
N GLY A 31 -20.27 9.73 11.39
CA GLY A 31 -19.91 10.70 10.33
C GLY A 31 -18.59 11.44 10.55
N ALA A 32 -17.90 11.25 11.67
CA ALA A 32 -16.56 11.77 11.86
C ALA A 32 -15.59 11.17 10.82
N PRO A 33 -14.82 12.00 10.09
CA PRO A 33 -13.88 11.50 9.11
C PRO A 33 -12.66 10.88 9.80
N LEU A 34 -12.20 9.74 9.29
CA LEU A 34 -10.94 9.13 9.74
C LEU A 34 -9.76 10.09 9.57
N LEU A 35 -9.71 10.82 8.45
CA LEU A 35 -8.71 11.85 8.17
C LEU A 35 -9.40 13.21 8.09
N PRO A 36 -9.42 13.97 9.20
CA PRO A 36 -10.02 15.29 9.25
C PRO A 36 -9.12 16.33 8.56
N SER A 37 -9.75 17.41 8.10
CA SER A 37 -9.11 18.64 7.65
C SER A 37 -9.00 19.61 8.82
N GLU A 38 -7.98 20.48 8.80
CA GLU A 38 -7.89 21.65 9.69
C GLU A 38 -9.09 22.59 9.53
N ARG A 39 -9.69 22.63 8.32
CA ARG A 39 -10.90 23.42 8.08
C ARG A 39 -12.12 22.67 8.59
N LYS A 40 -12.91 23.31 9.45
CA LYS A 40 -14.18 22.76 9.97
C LYS A 40 -15.35 23.07 9.03
N ASN A 41 -16.44 22.33 9.17
CA ASN A 41 -17.72 22.64 8.54
C ASN A 41 -18.36 23.88 9.20
N ALA A 42 -19.41 24.42 8.58
CA ALA A 42 -20.10 25.62 9.09
C ALA A 42 -20.75 25.40 10.47
N ASP A 43 -21.12 24.17 10.78
CA ASP A 43 -21.65 23.72 12.08
C ASP A 43 -20.55 23.40 13.11
N GLY A 44 -19.27 23.61 12.76
CA GLY A 44 -18.11 23.32 13.60
C GLY A 44 -17.69 21.85 13.61
N SER A 45 -18.36 20.96 12.87
CA SER A 45 -17.97 19.55 12.82
C SER A 45 -16.65 19.37 12.05
N PRO A 46 -15.87 18.31 12.35
CA PRO A 46 -14.69 17.98 11.56
C PRO A 46 -15.07 17.69 10.12
N ARG A 47 -14.35 18.30 9.17
CA ARG A 47 -14.52 18.06 7.74
C ARG A 47 -13.52 17.01 7.27
N ARG A 48 -13.88 16.21 6.27
CA ARG A 48 -12.93 15.28 5.63
C ARG A 48 -11.84 16.04 4.86
N VAL A 49 -10.59 15.57 4.96
CA VAL A 49 -9.50 16.07 4.10
C VAL A 49 -9.81 15.83 2.62
N GLY A 50 -9.49 16.82 1.78
CA GLY A 50 -9.68 16.73 0.32
C GLY A 50 -8.49 16.07 -0.38
N ASP A 51 -8.73 15.57 -1.59
CA ASP A 51 -7.72 14.86 -2.39
C ASP A 51 -6.49 15.72 -2.70
N ASP A 52 -6.68 16.99 -3.04
CA ASP A 52 -5.57 17.90 -3.34
C ASP A 52 -4.73 18.21 -2.10
N ALA A 53 -5.35 18.30 -0.93
CA ALA A 53 -4.62 18.49 0.33
C ALA A 53 -3.72 17.28 0.63
N LEU A 54 -4.21 16.06 0.37
CA LEU A 54 -3.40 14.84 0.50
C LEU A 54 -2.26 14.79 -0.52
N ARG A 55 -2.52 15.19 -1.78
CA ARG A 55 -1.49 15.24 -2.83
C ARG A 55 -0.41 16.26 -2.52
N ASN A 56 -0.80 17.45 -2.08
CA ASN A 56 0.13 18.51 -1.69
C ASN A 56 0.94 18.10 -0.45
N GLY A 57 0.29 17.54 0.57
CA GLY A 57 0.98 17.02 1.75
C GLY A 57 2.00 15.94 1.41
N LEU A 58 1.66 15.01 0.50
CA LEU A 58 2.61 14.02 0.00
C LEU A 58 3.78 14.67 -0.75
N ALA A 59 3.52 15.66 -1.60
CA ALA A 59 4.56 16.35 -2.35
C ALA A 59 5.54 17.08 -1.42
N GLU A 60 5.03 17.80 -0.40
CA GLU A 60 5.86 18.49 0.59
C GLU A 60 6.66 17.52 1.46
N ALA A 61 6.04 16.44 1.94
CA ALA A 61 6.75 15.39 2.68
C ALA A 61 7.85 14.73 1.83
N THR A 62 7.59 14.54 0.52
CA THR A 62 8.59 13.97 -0.41
C THR A 62 9.77 14.92 -0.58
N LYS A 63 9.52 16.22 -0.78
CA LYS A 63 10.59 17.23 -0.87
C LYS A 63 11.48 17.21 0.37
N LEU A 64 10.87 17.10 1.56
CA LEU A 64 11.58 17.16 2.83
C LEU A 64 12.36 15.88 3.14
N HIS A 65 11.77 14.71 2.90
CA HIS A 65 12.32 13.43 3.38
C HIS A 65 12.94 12.57 2.28
N LEU A 66 12.56 12.79 1.02
CA LEU A 66 12.97 11.98 -0.14
C LEU A 66 13.29 12.88 -1.35
N PRO A 67 14.26 13.80 -1.25
CA PRO A 67 14.47 14.85 -2.26
C PRO A 67 14.73 14.29 -3.68
N GLY A 68 15.35 13.12 -3.81
CA GLY A 68 15.57 12.46 -5.12
C GLY A 68 14.30 11.95 -5.82
N TRP A 69 13.18 11.88 -5.07
CA TRP A 69 11.85 11.47 -5.53
C TRP A 69 10.87 12.64 -5.69
N THR A 70 11.34 13.88 -5.50
CA THR A 70 10.54 15.09 -5.74
C THR A 70 9.91 15.04 -7.13
N ASP A 71 8.63 15.38 -7.21
CA ASP A 71 7.78 15.35 -8.41
C ASP A 71 7.62 13.96 -9.08
N LYS A 72 8.24 12.91 -8.54
CA LYS A 72 8.13 11.53 -9.04
C LYS A 72 7.20 10.70 -8.17
N LEU A 73 7.16 10.94 -6.86
CA LEU A 73 6.32 10.18 -5.94
C LEU A 73 4.88 10.69 -5.98
N THR A 74 3.96 9.82 -6.39
CA THR A 74 2.52 10.12 -6.46
C THR A 74 1.71 9.02 -5.79
N PRO A 75 0.42 9.24 -5.45
CA PRO A 75 -0.44 8.19 -4.90
C PRO A 75 -0.54 6.96 -5.83
N HIS A 76 -0.48 7.15 -7.14
CA HIS A 76 -0.47 6.06 -8.11
C HIS A 76 0.83 5.25 -8.04
N VAL A 77 1.99 5.91 -7.90
CA VAL A 77 3.29 5.24 -7.74
C VAL A 77 3.35 4.46 -6.43
N LEU A 78 2.83 5.03 -5.33
CA LEU A 78 2.72 4.34 -4.04
C LEU A 78 1.83 3.10 -4.11
N ARG A 79 0.66 3.21 -4.76
CA ARG A 79 -0.22 2.06 -5.02
C ARG A 79 0.53 0.99 -5.83
N HIS A 80 1.29 1.41 -6.83
CA HIS A 80 2.01 0.49 -7.68
C HIS A 80 3.09 -0.28 -6.89
N PHE A 81 3.89 0.45 -6.13
CA PHE A 81 4.91 -0.12 -5.25
C PHE A 81 4.31 -1.10 -4.24
N CYS A 82 3.21 -0.73 -3.57
CA CYS A 82 2.53 -1.59 -2.61
C CYS A 82 2.09 -2.92 -3.25
N ALA A 83 1.45 -2.86 -4.41
CA ALA A 83 1.01 -4.05 -5.14
C ALA A 83 2.19 -4.95 -5.56
N SER A 84 3.25 -4.37 -6.11
CA SER A 84 4.47 -5.11 -6.47
C SER A 84 5.11 -5.77 -5.24
N GLN A 85 5.22 -5.07 -4.12
CA GLN A 85 5.77 -5.62 -2.88
C GLN A 85 4.92 -6.77 -2.33
N LEU A 86 3.59 -6.66 -2.39
CA LEU A 86 2.71 -7.76 -1.99
C LEU A 86 2.90 -9.00 -2.85
N TYR A 87 3.00 -8.81 -4.17
CA TYR A 87 3.24 -9.90 -5.10
C TYR A 87 4.60 -10.58 -4.89
N LEU A 88 5.65 -9.78 -4.66
CA LEU A 88 7.00 -10.27 -4.34
C LEU A 88 7.03 -11.06 -3.02
N ASN A 89 6.24 -10.64 -2.03
CA ASN A 89 6.09 -11.34 -0.76
C ASN A 89 5.18 -12.59 -0.86
N GLY A 90 4.77 -12.98 -2.07
CA GLY A 90 4.07 -14.22 -2.32
C GLY A 90 2.54 -14.15 -2.20
N LEU A 91 1.94 -12.96 -2.07
CA LEU A 91 0.49 -12.85 -2.21
C LEU A 91 0.09 -13.16 -3.65
N ASP A 92 -0.96 -13.97 -3.80
CA ASP A 92 -1.53 -14.28 -5.10
C ASP A 92 -2.21 -13.05 -5.72
N LEU A 93 -2.32 -13.06 -7.05
CA LEU A 93 -2.80 -11.92 -7.81
C LEU A 93 -4.29 -11.60 -7.56
N ILE A 94 -5.08 -12.59 -7.16
CA ILE A 94 -6.51 -12.45 -6.84
C ILE A 94 -6.64 -11.75 -5.49
N SER A 95 -5.89 -12.18 -4.48
CA SER A 95 -5.81 -11.50 -3.18
C SER A 95 -5.34 -10.05 -3.32
N ILE A 96 -4.37 -9.76 -4.19
CA ILE A 96 -3.91 -8.37 -4.45
C ILE A 96 -5.01 -7.55 -5.11
N GLN A 97 -5.76 -8.14 -6.06
CA GLN A 97 -6.90 -7.46 -6.68
C GLN A 97 -7.96 -7.08 -5.64
N GLU A 98 -8.29 -7.99 -4.72
CA GLU A 98 -9.23 -7.75 -3.62
C GLU A 98 -8.73 -6.66 -2.68
N VAL A 99 -7.45 -6.69 -2.28
CA VAL A 99 -6.82 -5.69 -1.42
C VAL A 99 -6.84 -4.29 -2.05
N LEU A 100 -6.66 -4.19 -3.36
CA LEU A 100 -6.68 -2.92 -4.10
C LEU A 100 -8.08 -2.46 -4.50
N GLY A 101 -9.11 -3.31 -4.34
CA GLY A 101 -10.48 -3.00 -4.73
C GLY A 101 -10.66 -2.78 -6.24
N HIS A 102 -9.80 -3.39 -7.08
CA HIS A 102 -9.90 -3.28 -8.53
C HIS A 102 -11.05 -4.16 -9.07
N SER A 103 -12.03 -3.56 -9.72
CA SER A 103 -13.14 -4.28 -10.38
C SER A 103 -12.70 -5.04 -11.65
N TRP A 104 -11.49 -4.77 -12.18
CA TRP A 104 -10.94 -5.40 -13.38
C TRP A 104 -9.52 -5.96 -13.14
N ILE A 105 -9.32 -7.24 -13.48
CA ILE A 105 -8.04 -7.94 -13.34
C ILE A 105 -6.95 -7.40 -14.28
N ALA A 106 -7.33 -6.75 -15.39
CA ALA A 106 -6.41 -6.15 -16.35
C ALA A 106 -5.60 -4.97 -15.76
N THR A 107 -6.14 -4.25 -14.77
CA THR A 107 -5.40 -3.18 -14.07
C THR A 107 -4.33 -3.78 -13.13
N THR A 108 -4.53 -5.01 -12.65
CA THR A 108 -3.61 -5.74 -11.79
C THR A 108 -2.57 -6.54 -12.58
N MET A 109 -2.86 -6.98 -13.81
CA MET A 109 -1.87 -7.66 -14.68
C MET A 109 -0.64 -6.81 -15.02
N ARG A 110 -0.73 -5.47 -14.90
CA ARG A 110 0.43 -4.57 -15.03
C ARG A 110 1.55 -4.88 -14.02
N TYR A 111 1.23 -5.49 -12.88
CA TYR A 111 2.19 -5.87 -11.83
C TYR A 111 2.94 -7.17 -12.13
N VAL A 112 2.36 -8.05 -12.95
CA VAL A 112 2.99 -9.31 -13.38
C VAL A 112 4.24 -9.03 -14.21
N HIS A 113 4.26 -7.93 -14.96
CA HIS A 113 5.39 -7.56 -15.80
C HIS A 113 6.63 -7.10 -15.01
N VAL A 114 6.49 -6.79 -13.71
CA VAL A 114 7.60 -6.35 -12.85
C VAL A 114 8.53 -7.52 -12.46
N GLN A 115 8.09 -8.78 -12.57
CA GLN A 115 8.95 -9.96 -12.44
C GLN A 115 9.00 -10.75 -13.74
N GLN A 116 9.73 -10.24 -14.74
CA GLN A 116 10.11 -11.05 -15.91
C GLN A 116 10.98 -12.27 -15.55
N THR A 117 11.60 -12.30 -14.35
CA THR A 117 12.46 -13.41 -13.91
C THR A 117 11.70 -14.56 -13.24
N ARG A 118 10.42 -14.42 -12.86
CA ARG A 118 9.74 -15.45 -12.04
C ARG A 118 9.64 -16.81 -12.72
N VAL A 119 9.53 -16.82 -14.05
CA VAL A 119 9.54 -18.06 -14.85
C VAL A 119 10.93 -18.69 -14.85
N GLU A 120 11.97 -17.87 -15.02
CA GLU A 120 13.37 -18.31 -14.99
C GLU A 120 13.75 -18.83 -13.60
N ASP A 121 13.38 -18.10 -12.53
CA ASP A 121 13.61 -18.47 -11.13
C ASP A 121 12.89 -19.78 -10.77
N ALA A 122 11.63 -19.93 -11.20
CA ALA A 122 10.87 -21.16 -10.97
C ALA A 122 11.44 -22.36 -11.75
N TRP A 123 11.97 -22.12 -12.96
CA TRP A 123 12.63 -23.14 -13.77
C TRP A 123 13.95 -23.57 -13.13
N VAL A 124 14.80 -22.64 -12.70
CA VAL A 124 16.05 -22.93 -11.97
C VAL A 124 15.77 -23.70 -10.69
N ALA A 125 14.82 -23.25 -9.87
CA ALA A 125 14.45 -23.95 -8.65
C ALA A 125 13.88 -25.36 -8.93
N GLY A 126 13.21 -25.54 -10.08
CA GLY A 126 12.78 -26.85 -10.56
C GLY A 126 13.94 -27.77 -10.91
N GLN A 127 14.94 -27.26 -11.64
CA GLN A 127 16.15 -27.99 -12.00
C GLN A 127 16.94 -28.42 -10.75
N GLU A 128 17.11 -27.54 -9.77
CA GLU A 128 17.82 -27.85 -8.53
C GLU A 128 17.13 -28.97 -7.73
N ARG A 129 15.79 -28.93 -7.63
CA ARG A 129 15.03 -30.01 -6.97
C ARG A 129 15.18 -31.35 -7.68
N ALA A 130 15.21 -31.35 -9.01
CA ALA A 130 15.40 -32.56 -9.81
C ALA A 130 16.81 -33.12 -9.65
N ALA A 131 17.84 -32.26 -9.73
CA ALA A 131 19.24 -32.63 -9.52
C ALA A 131 19.46 -33.25 -8.13
N LYS A 132 18.91 -32.64 -7.08
CA LYS A 132 19.01 -33.13 -5.70
C LYS A 132 18.34 -34.50 -5.49
N ARG A 133 17.23 -34.77 -6.21
CA ARG A 133 16.58 -36.09 -6.22
C ARG A 133 17.43 -37.15 -6.92
N LEU A 134 18.11 -36.79 -8.02
CA LEU A 134 19.00 -37.67 -8.76
C LEU A 134 20.28 -38.00 -7.96
N GLU A 135 20.90 -37.03 -7.31
CA GLU A 135 22.06 -37.28 -6.41
C GLU A 135 21.70 -38.21 -5.24
N GLY A 136 20.49 -38.09 -4.69
CA GLY A 136 20.00 -38.97 -3.63
C GLY A 136 19.72 -40.41 -4.06
N LEU A 137 19.63 -40.69 -5.37
CA LEU A 137 19.41 -42.04 -5.93
C LEU A 137 20.71 -42.73 -6.37
N ILE A 138 21.82 -41.98 -6.46
CA ILE A 138 23.13 -42.47 -6.89
C ILE A 138 24.02 -42.87 -5.68
N ARG A 139 23.52 -42.72 -4.45
CA ARG A 139 24.16 -43.17 -3.21
C ARG A 139 23.61 -44.50 -2.72
#